data_AF-A0A9W9ZJF7-F1
#
_entry.id   AF-A0A9W9ZJF7-F1
#
_cell.length_a   1.000
_cell.length_b   1.000
_cell.length_c   1.000
_cell.angle_alpha   90.00
_cell.angle_beta   90.00
_cell.angle_gamma   90.00
#
_symmetry.space_group_name_H-M   'P 1'
#
loop_
_entity.id
_entity.type
_entity.pdbx_description
1 polymer ?
#
loop_
_entity_poly.entity_id
_entity_poly.type
_entity_poly.pdbx_seq_one_letter_code
_entity_poly.pdbx_strand_id
1 'polypeptide(L)'
;MYHQGSAVLLRRKEPHKRSQLWRLTGGGLLRHEGSSPPSVKPSSANTGLVLDIDSLAPPTCGKYVRLVLSKPNPRRMHSQTWSFTEDNRMKCDLPGLYVQPRGGVKGLKDGVDAVLGPANITKDDQIPIEQCISTCKLRPGSGCLGVKILADGPTRVLQITDCLQQSEEDTEKDWMLVEQKGGMRQATASSLDTEGDSSALEVQIRLVGGIGVSVINSVPEELVFINLEQIEVDYLRTSKLETLEGSIGRIQVDNQIFSSQLPVLLYPSLPEKGSKEETMVAAQTNASCVCFKRTQQASKCGNI
;
A
#
# COMPACT_ATOMS: atom_id res chain seq x y z
N MET A 1 15.62 -9.60 -43.56
CA MET A 1 16.04 -8.23 -43.22
C MET A 1 15.54 -7.94 -41.81
N TYR A 2 16.44 -7.83 -40.83
CA TYR A 2 16.08 -7.59 -39.43
C TYR A 2 15.75 -6.10 -39.25
N HIS A 3 14.56 -5.78 -38.75
CA HIS A 3 14.27 -4.43 -38.27
C HIS A 3 15.16 -4.15 -37.06
N GLN A 4 16.19 -3.31 -37.23
CA GLN A 4 16.90 -2.70 -36.10
C GLN A 4 15.87 -1.94 -35.26
N GLY A 5 15.73 -2.33 -33.99
CA GLY A 5 14.84 -1.64 -33.05
C GLY A 5 15.27 -0.19 -32.83
N SER A 6 14.33 0.67 -32.41
CA SER A 6 14.66 2.07 -32.11
C SER A 6 15.58 2.13 -30.88
N ALA A 7 16.66 2.89 -30.96
CA ALA A 7 17.60 3.06 -29.85
C ALA A 7 16.94 3.63 -28.59
N VAL A 8 17.37 3.15 -27.43
CA VAL A 8 17.01 3.72 -26.12
C VAL A 8 18.11 4.67 -25.67
N LEU A 9 17.72 5.92 -25.44
CA LEU A 9 18.62 7.00 -25.04
C LEU A 9 18.33 7.42 -23.61
N LEU A 10 19.39 7.74 -22.86
CA LEU A 10 19.29 8.42 -21.59
C LEU A 10 18.86 9.86 -21.82
N ARG A 11 17.85 10.31 -21.06
CA ARG A 11 17.34 11.67 -21.13
C ARG A 11 17.10 12.22 -19.74
N ARG A 12 17.14 13.55 -19.58
CA ARG A 12 16.73 14.21 -18.35
C ARG A 12 15.29 13.84 -18.03
N LYS A 13 15.02 13.49 -16.77
CA LYS A 13 13.66 13.16 -16.31
C LYS A 13 12.73 14.35 -16.51
N GLU A 14 11.64 14.12 -17.23
CA GLU A 14 10.57 15.08 -17.52
C GLU A 14 9.27 14.56 -16.90
N PRO A 15 8.67 15.28 -15.93
CA PRO A 15 7.42 14.86 -15.31
C PRO A 15 6.33 14.62 -16.36
N HIS A 16 5.58 13.52 -16.20
CA HIS A 16 4.44 13.14 -17.06
C HIS A 16 4.77 12.83 -18.53
N LYS A 17 6.05 12.81 -18.93
CA LYS A 17 6.44 12.46 -20.29
C LYS A 17 6.30 10.96 -20.55
N ARG A 18 5.27 10.57 -21.30
CA ARG A 18 4.95 9.15 -21.60
C ARG A 18 6.13 8.38 -22.22
N SER A 19 6.97 9.03 -23.02
CA SER A 19 8.14 8.40 -23.61
C SER A 19 9.25 8.02 -22.62
N GLN A 20 9.14 8.44 -21.36
CA GLN A 20 10.03 8.05 -20.26
C GLN A 20 9.36 7.08 -19.28
N LEU A 21 8.12 6.65 -19.56
CA LEU A 21 7.38 5.74 -18.72
C LEU A 21 7.53 4.30 -19.23
N TRP A 22 7.74 3.42 -18.26
CA TRP A 22 7.92 2.00 -18.48
C TRP A 22 7.00 1.22 -17.57
N ARG A 23 6.46 0.12 -18.10
CA ARG A 23 5.66 -0.84 -17.34
C ARG A 23 6.38 -2.18 -17.32
N LEU A 24 6.77 -2.61 -16.13
CA LEU A 24 7.28 -3.97 -15.92
C LEU A 24 6.08 -4.94 -15.85
N THR A 25 6.11 -5.99 -16.67
CA THR A 25 5.10 -7.07 -16.61
C THR A 25 5.53 -8.16 -15.62
N GLY A 26 4.58 -9.00 -15.19
CA GLY A 26 4.91 -10.17 -14.35
C GLY A 26 5.85 -11.19 -15.00
N GLY A 27 6.00 -11.16 -16.33
CA GLY A 27 6.98 -11.96 -17.06
C GLY A 27 8.34 -11.28 -17.23
N GLY A 28 8.60 -10.16 -16.54
CA GLY A 28 9.87 -9.43 -16.60
C GLY A 28 10.08 -8.58 -17.86
N LEU A 29 9.07 -8.38 -18.70
CA LEU A 29 9.18 -7.52 -19.88
C LEU A 29 9.02 -6.04 -19.47
N LEU A 30 9.93 -5.17 -19.91
CA LEU A 30 9.82 -3.72 -19.74
C LEU A 30 9.16 -3.09 -20.98
N ARG A 31 7.88 -2.74 -20.86
CA ARG A 31 7.09 -2.15 -21.96
C ARG A 31 7.20 -0.64 -21.97
N HIS A 32 7.39 -0.06 -23.15
CA HIS A 32 7.49 1.38 -23.35
C HIS A 32 6.11 1.99 -23.55
N GLU A 33 5.65 2.78 -22.59
CA GLU A 33 4.31 3.40 -22.63
C GLU A 33 4.19 4.43 -23.75
N GLY A 34 5.26 5.14 -24.09
CA GLY A 34 5.24 6.15 -25.15
C GLY A 34 5.01 5.57 -26.55
N SER A 35 5.26 4.27 -26.75
CA SER A 35 5.14 3.59 -28.04
C SER A 35 3.70 3.18 -28.39
N SER A 36 2.76 3.30 -27.46
CA SER A 36 1.35 2.95 -27.65
C SER A 36 0.42 4.12 -27.34
N PRO A 37 -0.77 4.19 -27.96
CA PRO A 37 -1.80 5.13 -27.56
C PRO A 37 -2.20 4.96 -26.09
N PRO A 38 -2.59 6.04 -25.38
CA PRO A 38 -3.15 5.92 -24.03
C PRO A 38 -4.38 5.00 -24.05
N SER A 39 -4.39 3.98 -23.19
CA SER A 39 -5.50 3.05 -23.06
C SER A 39 -5.83 2.85 -21.59
N VAL A 40 -7.12 2.94 -21.27
CA VAL A 40 -7.66 2.62 -19.94
C VAL A 40 -7.78 1.09 -19.76
N LYS A 41 -7.83 0.34 -20.86
CA LYS A 41 -7.87 -1.13 -20.85
C LYS A 41 -6.47 -1.71 -20.76
N PRO A 42 -6.26 -2.80 -20.01
CA PRO A 42 -4.99 -3.51 -20.00
C PRO A 42 -4.67 -3.97 -21.43
N SER A 43 -3.56 -3.49 -21.98
CA SER A 43 -3.13 -3.87 -23.34
C SER A 43 -2.72 -5.34 -23.34
N SER A 44 -3.08 -6.09 -24.38
CA SER A 44 -2.69 -7.50 -24.52
C SER A 44 -1.18 -7.69 -24.35
N ALA A 45 -0.73 -8.85 -23.89
CA ALA A 45 0.71 -9.11 -23.66
C ALA A 45 1.61 -8.79 -24.87
N ASN A 46 1.08 -8.88 -26.10
CA ASN A 46 1.83 -8.76 -27.34
C ASN A 46 1.79 -7.38 -28.01
N THR A 47 1.16 -6.37 -27.39
CA THR A 47 1.02 -5.03 -27.99
C THR A 47 2.13 -4.06 -27.56
N GLY A 48 2.53 -3.11 -28.40
CA GLY A 48 3.57 -2.14 -28.04
C GLY A 48 4.99 -2.69 -28.04
N LEU A 49 5.96 -1.81 -27.74
CA LEU A 49 7.38 -2.14 -27.79
C LEU A 49 7.93 -2.46 -26.38
N VAL A 50 8.88 -3.39 -26.34
CA VAL A 50 9.60 -3.80 -25.13
C VAL A 50 11.08 -3.46 -25.24
N LEU A 51 11.73 -3.31 -24.08
CA LEU A 51 13.17 -3.19 -23.98
C LEU A 51 13.84 -4.51 -24.38
N ASP A 52 14.84 -4.41 -25.24
CA ASP A 52 15.58 -5.52 -25.81
C ASP A 52 17.05 -5.10 -25.99
N ILE A 53 17.93 -6.07 -26.24
CA ILE A 53 19.31 -5.82 -26.63
C ILE A 53 19.44 -5.92 -28.16
N ASP A 54 20.28 -5.05 -28.73
CA ASP A 54 20.63 -5.04 -30.16
C ASP A 54 21.71 -6.08 -30.48
N SER A 55 21.46 -7.34 -30.11
CA SER A 55 22.36 -8.46 -30.39
C SER A 55 21.63 -9.79 -30.50
N LEU A 56 21.88 -10.52 -31.59
CA LEU A 56 21.31 -11.85 -31.82
C LEU A 56 22.04 -12.96 -31.05
N ALA A 57 23.24 -12.68 -30.53
CA ALA A 57 24.06 -13.62 -29.76
C ALA A 57 24.49 -13.00 -28.43
N PRO A 58 24.83 -13.82 -27.41
CA PRO A 58 25.44 -13.32 -26.18
C PRO A 58 26.66 -12.44 -26.51
N PRO A 59 26.78 -11.24 -25.91
CA PRO A 59 27.90 -10.36 -26.18
C PRO A 59 29.22 -11.06 -25.84
N THR A 60 30.18 -11.02 -26.76
CA THR A 60 31.55 -11.47 -26.45
C THR A 60 32.11 -10.60 -25.32
N CYS A 61 32.90 -11.20 -24.42
CA CYS A 61 33.48 -10.54 -23.25
C CYS A 61 34.02 -9.12 -23.57
N GLY A 62 33.63 -8.14 -22.76
CA GLY A 62 34.09 -6.74 -22.87
C GLY A 62 33.36 -5.87 -23.90
N LYS A 63 32.40 -6.39 -24.67
CA LYS A 63 31.61 -5.59 -25.61
C LYS A 63 30.35 -5.01 -24.97
N TYR A 64 30.12 -3.73 -25.23
CA TYR A 64 28.87 -3.05 -24.92
C TYR A 64 27.85 -3.33 -26.02
N VAL A 65 26.61 -3.63 -25.63
CA VAL A 65 25.49 -3.84 -26.56
C VAL A 65 24.41 -2.81 -26.32
N ARG A 66 23.91 -2.21 -27.39
CA ARG A 66 22.90 -1.14 -27.28
C ARG A 66 21.56 -1.70 -26.85
N LEU A 67 20.82 -0.92 -26.07
CA LEU A 67 19.43 -1.20 -25.74
C LEU A 67 18.52 -0.61 -26.81
N VAL A 68 17.53 -1.38 -27.22
CA VAL A 68 16.60 -1.03 -28.30
C VAL A 68 15.16 -1.36 -27.91
N LEU A 69 14.22 -0.67 -28.55
CA LEU A 69 12.80 -0.98 -28.53
C LEU A 69 12.47 -1.96 -29.65
N SER A 70 11.97 -3.13 -29.27
CA SER A 70 11.60 -4.21 -30.19
C SER A 70 10.20 -4.70 -29.91
N LYS A 71 9.61 -5.44 -30.86
CA LYS A 71 8.36 -6.18 -30.59
C LYS A 71 8.64 -7.33 -29.60
N PRO A 72 7.70 -7.66 -28.71
CA PRO A 72 7.79 -8.86 -27.88
C PRO A 72 8.02 -10.09 -28.76
N ASN A 73 9.03 -10.89 -28.43
CA ASN A 73 9.44 -12.06 -29.18
C ASN A 73 9.75 -13.22 -28.22
N PRO A 74 8.90 -14.27 -28.16
CA PRO A 74 9.10 -15.42 -27.29
C PRO A 74 10.42 -16.17 -27.52
N ARG A 75 11.06 -16.03 -28.70
CA ARG A 75 12.37 -16.65 -28.98
C ARG A 75 13.53 -15.86 -28.36
N ARG A 76 13.29 -14.64 -27.90
CA ARG A 76 14.28 -13.71 -27.34
C ARG A 76 14.01 -13.40 -25.86
N MET A 77 13.37 -14.30 -25.13
CA MET A 77 13.08 -14.10 -23.70
C MET A 77 14.34 -13.75 -22.90
N HIS A 78 15.48 -14.40 -23.18
CA HIS A 78 16.75 -14.11 -22.51
C HIS A 78 17.22 -12.64 -22.67
N SER A 79 16.88 -12.00 -23.80
CA SER A 79 17.29 -10.63 -24.15
C SER A 79 16.21 -9.58 -23.89
N GLN A 80 14.95 -9.99 -23.72
CA GLN A 80 13.80 -9.12 -23.48
C GLN A 80 13.26 -9.16 -22.03
N THR A 81 13.76 -10.09 -21.22
CA THR A 81 13.40 -10.22 -19.80
C THR A 81 14.42 -9.49 -18.95
N TRP A 82 13.94 -8.62 -18.06
CA TRP A 82 14.74 -7.73 -17.25
C TRP A 82 14.43 -7.93 -15.77
N SER A 83 15.48 -7.83 -14.96
CA SER A 83 15.40 -7.92 -13.50
C SER A 83 16.20 -6.78 -12.88
N PHE A 84 15.71 -6.33 -11.72
CA PHE A 84 16.42 -5.40 -10.86
C PHE A 84 17.04 -6.19 -9.72
N THR A 85 18.32 -6.00 -9.47
CA THR A 85 19.04 -6.63 -8.37
C THR A 85 18.90 -5.77 -7.10
N GLU A 86 19.05 -6.39 -5.93
CA GLU A 86 18.96 -5.72 -4.61
C GLU A 86 19.94 -4.55 -4.48
N ASP A 87 21.02 -4.63 -5.23
CA ASP A 87 22.11 -3.66 -5.25
C ASP A 87 21.87 -2.50 -6.25
N ASN A 88 20.61 -2.34 -6.71
CA ASN A 88 20.16 -1.28 -7.63
C ASN A 88 20.76 -1.35 -9.04
N ARG A 89 21.11 -2.53 -9.56
CA ARG A 89 21.47 -2.69 -10.97
C ARG A 89 20.31 -3.31 -11.76
N MET A 90 20.34 -3.13 -13.08
CA MET A 90 19.39 -3.79 -13.98
C MET A 90 20.14 -4.72 -14.93
N LYS A 91 19.65 -5.95 -15.08
CA LYS A 91 20.24 -6.97 -15.95
C LYS A 91 19.16 -7.77 -16.69
N CYS A 92 19.54 -8.34 -17.83
CA CYS A 92 18.77 -9.39 -18.48
C CYS A 92 19.32 -10.78 -18.08
N ASP A 93 18.86 -11.84 -18.74
CA ASP A 93 19.31 -13.23 -18.50
C ASP A 93 20.72 -13.53 -19.07
N LEU A 94 21.54 -12.49 -19.21
CA LEU A 94 22.94 -12.62 -19.63
C LEU A 94 23.83 -12.38 -18.41
N PRO A 95 24.71 -13.34 -18.06
CA PRO A 95 25.48 -13.27 -16.83
C PRO A 95 26.54 -12.16 -16.89
N GLY A 96 26.75 -11.49 -15.76
CA GLY A 96 27.84 -10.51 -15.57
C GLY A 96 27.67 -9.20 -16.35
N LEU A 97 26.51 -8.97 -16.96
CA LEU A 97 26.23 -7.76 -17.73
C LEU A 97 25.10 -6.93 -17.11
N TYR A 98 25.31 -5.61 -17.07
CA TYR A 98 24.44 -4.64 -16.42
C TYR A 98 24.24 -3.41 -17.30
N VAL A 99 23.08 -2.77 -17.12
CA VAL A 99 22.73 -1.55 -17.86
C VAL A 99 23.54 -0.37 -17.35
N GLN A 100 24.07 0.41 -18.29
CA GLN A 100 24.91 1.57 -18.04
C GLN A 100 24.91 2.53 -19.25
N PRO A 101 25.32 3.80 -19.11
CA PRO A 101 25.55 4.69 -20.24
C PRO A 101 26.71 4.21 -21.11
N ARG A 102 26.62 4.48 -22.42
CA ARG A 102 27.76 4.35 -23.31
C ARG A 102 28.88 5.31 -22.87
N GLY A 103 30.04 4.76 -22.54
CA GLY A 103 31.21 5.53 -22.11
C GLY A 103 31.34 5.70 -20.58
N GLY A 104 30.61 4.90 -19.79
CA GLY A 104 30.70 4.89 -18.33
C GLY A 104 30.28 6.22 -17.72
N VAL A 105 30.91 6.64 -16.62
CA VAL A 105 30.63 7.92 -15.93
C VAL A 105 30.58 9.12 -16.90
N LYS A 106 31.49 9.18 -17.89
CA LYS A 106 31.53 10.28 -18.87
C LYS A 106 30.28 10.34 -19.77
N GLY A 107 29.56 9.24 -19.88
CA GLY A 107 28.34 9.06 -20.65
C GLY A 107 27.04 9.35 -19.88
N LEU A 108 27.11 9.74 -18.59
CA LEU A 108 25.93 10.19 -17.83
C LEU A 108 25.46 11.58 -18.29
N LYS A 109 24.98 11.66 -19.53
CA LYS A 109 24.56 12.89 -20.20
C LYS A 109 23.30 12.65 -21.03
N ASP A 110 22.56 13.72 -21.26
CA ASP A 110 21.36 13.70 -22.09
C ASP A 110 21.69 13.31 -23.53
N GLY A 111 20.93 12.37 -24.10
CA GLY A 111 21.06 11.90 -25.47
C GLY A 111 22.05 10.73 -25.67
N VAL A 112 22.70 10.24 -24.60
CA VAL A 112 23.63 9.11 -24.70
C VAL A 112 22.89 7.78 -24.78
N ASP A 113 23.41 6.84 -25.57
CA ASP A 113 22.88 5.48 -25.66
C ASP A 113 22.91 4.77 -24.30
N ALA A 114 21.79 4.14 -23.94
CA ALA A 114 21.78 3.13 -22.90
C ALA A 114 22.31 1.80 -23.47
N VAL A 115 23.25 1.18 -22.76
CA VAL A 115 23.91 -0.06 -23.20
C VAL A 115 23.94 -1.08 -22.07
N LEU A 116 24.06 -2.35 -22.45
CA LEU A 116 24.41 -3.45 -21.58
C LEU A 116 25.93 -3.69 -21.67
N GLY A 117 26.63 -3.76 -20.54
CA GLY A 117 28.08 -3.97 -20.49
C GLY A 117 28.52 -4.65 -19.19
N PRO A 118 29.81 -4.96 -19.01
CA PRO A 118 30.30 -5.72 -17.87
C PRO A 118 30.07 -5.00 -16.54
N ALA A 119 29.99 -5.80 -15.47
CA ALA A 119 30.03 -5.30 -14.09
C ALA A 119 31.32 -4.51 -13.87
N ASN A 120 31.19 -3.26 -13.47
CA ASN A 120 32.30 -2.48 -12.97
C ASN A 120 32.14 -2.51 -11.45
N ILE A 121 33.07 -3.14 -10.73
CA ILE A 121 33.08 -3.14 -9.27
C ILE A 121 34.23 -2.21 -8.86
N THR A 122 33.94 -1.21 -8.03
CA THR A 122 34.98 -0.35 -7.49
C THR A 122 35.81 -1.12 -6.47
N LYS A 123 36.99 -0.61 -6.09
CA LYS A 123 37.88 -1.29 -5.13
C LYS A 123 37.23 -1.51 -3.75
N ASP A 124 36.16 -0.77 -3.44
CA ASP A 124 35.46 -0.79 -2.16
C ASP A 124 34.13 -1.57 -2.24
N ASP A 125 33.96 -2.44 -3.24
CA ASP A 125 32.73 -3.18 -3.53
C ASP A 125 31.47 -2.30 -3.72
N GLN A 126 31.66 -0.99 -3.90
CA GLN A 126 30.58 -0.07 -4.21
C GLN A 126 30.21 -0.14 -5.69
N ILE A 127 28.90 -0.06 -5.95
CA ILE A 127 28.38 -0.06 -7.31
C ILE A 127 28.57 1.33 -7.90
N PRO A 128 29.24 1.43 -9.06
CA PRO A 128 29.44 2.71 -9.72
C PRO A 128 28.10 3.38 -10.04
N ILE A 129 28.05 4.69 -9.86
CA ILE A 129 26.84 5.50 -10.06
C ILE A 129 26.25 5.34 -11.47
N GLU A 130 27.09 5.07 -12.48
CA GLU A 130 26.66 4.84 -13.85
C GLU A 130 25.96 3.49 -14.07
N GLN A 131 26.08 2.54 -13.14
CA GLN A 131 25.37 1.25 -13.15
C GLN A 131 24.17 1.24 -12.18
N CYS A 132 24.05 2.26 -11.32
CA CYS A 132 22.92 2.43 -10.41
C CYS A 132 21.66 2.87 -11.16
N ILE A 133 20.57 2.11 -10.97
CA ILE A 133 19.26 2.37 -11.56
C ILE A 133 18.23 2.37 -10.43
N SER A 134 17.52 3.49 -10.31
CA SER A 134 16.43 3.63 -9.35
C SER A 134 15.11 3.75 -10.10
N THR A 135 14.11 2.96 -9.70
CA THR A 135 12.76 3.08 -10.25
C THR A 135 12.03 4.25 -9.60
N CYS A 136 11.55 5.19 -10.42
CA CYS A 136 10.79 6.34 -9.96
C CYS A 136 9.32 6.17 -10.32
N LYS A 137 8.45 6.05 -9.32
CA LYS A 137 7.01 5.94 -9.57
C LYS A 137 6.39 7.34 -9.79
N LEU A 138 5.41 7.43 -10.68
CA LEU A 138 4.79 8.71 -11.06
C LEU A 138 3.87 9.29 -9.98
N ARG A 139 3.16 8.43 -9.25
CA ARG A 139 2.16 8.85 -8.27
C ARG A 139 2.49 8.25 -6.89
N PRO A 140 2.33 9.02 -5.81
CA PRO A 140 2.29 8.47 -4.45
C PRO A 140 1.30 7.31 -4.37
N GLY A 141 1.63 6.25 -3.63
CA GLY A 141 0.83 5.02 -3.54
C GLY A 141 0.91 4.09 -4.77
N SER A 142 1.63 4.47 -5.84
CA SER A 142 1.95 3.51 -6.91
C SER A 142 2.94 2.47 -6.37
N GLY A 143 2.84 1.22 -6.81
CA GLY A 143 3.76 0.17 -6.38
C GLY A 143 3.49 -1.19 -6.96
N CYS A 144 4.21 -2.17 -6.44
CA CYS A 144 3.96 -3.57 -6.72
C CYS A 144 3.23 -4.12 -5.50
N LEU A 145 2.06 -4.70 -5.74
CA LEU A 145 1.26 -5.35 -4.71
C LEU A 145 1.35 -6.85 -4.98
N GLY A 146 1.75 -7.61 -3.96
CA GLY A 146 1.55 -9.04 -3.95
C GLY A 146 0.06 -9.31 -3.82
N VAL A 147 -0.51 -10.10 -4.73
CA VAL A 147 -1.92 -10.49 -4.65
C VAL A 147 -1.98 -12.00 -4.63
N LYS A 148 -2.52 -12.56 -3.55
CA LYS A 148 -2.67 -14.00 -3.36
C LYS A 148 -4.12 -14.31 -3.04
N ILE A 149 -4.65 -15.35 -3.67
CA ILE A 149 -5.95 -15.91 -3.28
C ILE A 149 -5.68 -17.08 -2.35
N LEU A 150 -6.18 -16.98 -1.13
CA LEU A 150 -6.14 -18.02 -0.12
C LEU A 150 -7.51 -18.65 0.01
N ALA A 151 -7.54 -19.95 0.31
CA ALA A 151 -8.75 -20.57 0.81
C ALA A 151 -8.80 -20.35 2.33
N ASP A 152 -9.89 -19.78 2.80
CA ASP A 152 -10.22 -19.69 4.23
C ASP A 152 -11.60 -20.31 4.41
N GLY A 153 -11.62 -21.59 4.78
CA GLY A 153 -12.82 -22.44 4.74
C GLY A 153 -13.47 -22.46 3.34
N PRO A 154 -14.78 -22.15 3.19
CA PRO A 154 -15.47 -22.06 1.91
C PRO A 154 -15.26 -20.71 1.20
N THR A 155 -14.63 -19.72 1.84
CA THR A 155 -14.37 -18.44 1.18
C THR A 155 -13.00 -18.38 0.52
N ARG A 156 -12.91 -17.47 -0.44
CA ARG A 156 -11.67 -17.10 -1.10
C ARG A 156 -11.26 -15.74 -0.55
N VAL A 157 -10.15 -15.71 0.17
CA VAL A 157 -9.57 -14.48 0.71
C VAL A 157 -8.58 -13.93 -0.32
N LEU A 158 -8.80 -12.70 -0.77
CA LEU A 158 -7.85 -11.96 -1.59
C LEU A 158 -6.88 -11.21 -0.67
N GLN A 159 -5.71 -11.79 -0.42
CA GLN A 159 -4.64 -11.13 0.30
C GLN A 159 -3.90 -10.18 -0.62
N ILE A 160 -3.86 -8.89 -0.27
CA ILE A 160 -3.10 -7.86 -0.97
C ILE A 160 -2.00 -7.37 -0.02
N THR A 161 -0.74 -7.56 -0.39
CA THR A 161 0.43 -7.12 0.38
C THR A 161 1.22 -6.08 -0.40
N ASP A 162 1.74 -5.04 0.27
CA ASP A 162 2.72 -4.15 -0.36
C ASP A 162 4.09 -4.83 -0.34
N CYS A 163 4.65 -5.11 -1.52
CA CYS A 163 5.92 -5.83 -1.61
C CYS A 163 7.11 -5.01 -1.09
N LEU A 164 6.96 -3.69 -0.91
CA LEU A 164 8.00 -2.85 -0.30
C LEU A 164 8.09 -2.99 1.22
N GLN A 165 7.07 -3.58 1.85
CA GLN A 165 7.01 -3.79 3.30
C GLN A 165 7.54 -5.19 3.71
N GLN A 166 7.85 -6.04 2.74
CA GLN A 166 8.21 -7.45 2.95
C GLN A 166 9.67 -7.69 3.40
N SER A 167 10.48 -6.64 3.62
CA SER A 167 11.88 -6.84 4.03
C SER A 167 12.10 -7.03 5.54
N GLU A 168 11.08 -6.95 6.39
CA GLU A 168 11.31 -6.95 7.85
C GLU A 168 10.42 -7.89 8.70
N GLU A 169 9.34 -8.50 8.20
CA GLU A 169 8.34 -9.12 9.10
C GLU A 169 7.89 -10.57 8.79
N ASP A 170 8.46 -11.28 7.81
CA ASP A 170 7.97 -12.65 7.46
C ASP A 170 8.63 -13.81 8.23
N THR A 171 9.37 -13.52 9.31
CA THR A 171 9.82 -14.52 10.28
C THR A 171 9.40 -14.10 11.68
N GLU A 172 8.12 -14.27 12.01
CA GLU A 172 7.65 -14.94 13.24
C GLU A 172 6.15 -14.66 13.45
N LYS A 173 5.41 -15.74 13.65
CA LYS A 173 4.02 -15.72 14.11
C LYS A 173 3.96 -15.08 15.51
N ASP A 174 2.98 -14.23 15.80
CA ASP A 174 1.97 -14.45 16.85
C ASP A 174 1.05 -13.22 16.95
N TRP A 175 -0.17 -13.44 17.42
CA TRP A 175 -1.10 -12.36 17.77
C TRP A 175 -0.54 -11.52 18.92
N MET A 176 -0.17 -10.25 18.73
CA MET A 176 -0.41 -9.19 19.74
C MET A 176 0.00 -7.77 19.35
N LEU A 177 -0.86 -6.86 19.83
CA LEU A 177 -0.64 -5.46 20.21
C LEU A 177 -0.32 -4.43 19.12
N VAL A 178 -1.33 -3.61 18.83
CA VAL A 178 -1.16 -2.24 18.35
C VAL A 178 -0.51 -1.42 19.47
N GLU A 179 0.82 -1.33 19.47
CA GLU A 179 1.52 -0.15 19.98
C GLU A 179 1.90 0.72 18.78
N GLN A 180 1.03 1.68 18.45
CA GLN A 180 1.38 2.74 17.52
C GLN A 180 2.32 3.72 18.25
N LYS A 181 3.62 3.43 18.19
CA LYS A 181 4.66 4.36 18.62
C LYS A 181 4.64 5.54 17.64
N GLY A 182 4.07 6.66 18.10
CA GLY A 182 3.94 7.90 17.35
C GLY A 182 5.30 8.43 16.87
N GLY A 183 5.62 8.15 15.61
CA GLY A 183 6.69 8.81 14.87
C GLY A 183 6.19 10.16 14.34
N MET A 184 6.18 11.17 15.20
CA MET A 184 5.95 12.57 14.83
C MET A 184 7.02 12.99 13.82
N ARG A 185 6.65 13.06 12.52
CA ARG A 185 7.48 13.73 11.51
C ARG A 185 7.36 15.22 11.72
N GLN A 186 8.51 15.80 12.06
CA GLN A 186 8.84 17.21 12.19
C GLN A 186 8.14 18.08 11.15
N ALA A 187 7.10 18.80 11.57
CA ALA A 187 6.61 19.98 10.87
C ALA A 187 7.42 21.18 11.37
N THR A 188 8.14 21.82 10.46
CA THR A 188 8.84 23.08 10.70
C THR A 188 7.81 24.17 11.01
N ALA A 189 7.74 24.58 12.28
CA ALA A 189 7.06 25.79 12.69
C ALA A 189 8.12 26.80 13.17
N SER A 190 8.10 27.95 12.52
CA SER A 190 8.83 29.17 12.86
C SER A 190 8.60 29.57 14.32
N SER A 191 9.68 29.81 15.05
CA SER A 191 9.68 30.39 16.39
C SER A 191 9.29 31.87 16.34
N LEU A 192 8.17 32.20 16.96
CA LEU A 192 7.87 33.52 17.51
C LEU A 192 7.22 33.33 18.87
N ASP A 193 7.84 33.94 19.86
CA ASP A 193 7.57 33.88 21.29
C ASP A 193 6.12 34.25 21.64
N THR A 194 5.52 33.60 22.63
CA THR A 194 4.72 34.24 23.72
C THR A 194 4.46 33.21 24.83
N GLU A 195 4.69 33.65 26.06
CA GLU A 195 4.48 32.89 27.30
C GLU A 195 3.00 32.59 27.59
N GLY A 196 2.78 31.44 28.23
CA GLY A 196 1.60 31.17 29.06
C GLY A 196 0.35 30.74 28.30
N ASP A 197 0.24 29.45 27.97
CA ASP A 197 -1.11 28.87 27.93
C ASP A 197 -1.12 27.37 28.27
N SER A 198 -2.05 27.00 29.13
CA SER A 198 -2.33 25.61 29.43
C SER A 198 -2.92 24.95 28.19
N SER A 199 -2.12 24.18 27.46
CA SER A 199 -2.60 23.48 26.25
C SER A 199 -3.77 22.55 26.60
N ALA A 200 -4.99 23.01 26.35
CA ALA A 200 -6.18 22.20 26.37
C ALA A 200 -6.31 21.47 25.03
N LEU A 201 -6.56 20.16 25.06
CA LEU A 201 -6.81 19.32 23.91
C LEU A 201 -8.30 18.96 23.90
N GLU A 202 -8.99 19.28 22.82
CA GLU A 202 -10.37 18.88 22.58
C GLU A 202 -10.44 18.06 21.28
N VAL A 203 -11.10 16.90 21.33
CA VAL A 203 -11.30 16.00 20.20
C VAL A 203 -12.78 15.61 20.15
N GLN A 204 -13.44 15.90 19.03
CA GLN A 204 -14.82 15.53 18.78
C GLN A 204 -14.88 14.57 17.57
N ILE A 205 -15.50 13.42 17.77
CA ILE A 205 -15.70 12.39 16.76
C ILE A 205 -17.20 12.18 16.60
N ARG A 206 -17.68 12.18 15.35
CA ARG A 206 -19.07 11.94 15.00
C ARG A 206 -19.13 10.97 13.82
N LEU A 207 -19.68 9.77 14.04
CA LEU A 207 -19.85 8.74 13.02
C LEU A 207 -21.35 8.53 12.77
N VAL A 208 -21.92 9.38 11.91
CA VAL A 208 -23.35 9.32 11.55
C VAL A 208 -23.69 7.98 10.90
N GLY A 209 -22.82 7.48 10.01
CA GLY A 209 -22.99 6.20 9.33
C GLY A 209 -22.62 4.97 10.17
N GLY A 210 -22.13 5.16 11.39
CA GLY A 210 -21.89 4.06 12.33
C GLY A 210 -20.67 3.17 12.06
N ILE A 211 -20.63 2.07 12.80
CA ILE A 211 -19.64 0.98 12.71
C ILE A 211 -20.41 -0.36 12.71
N GLY A 212 -20.06 -1.24 11.78
CA GLY A 212 -20.53 -2.62 11.73
C GLY A 212 -19.45 -3.61 12.19
N VAL A 213 -19.84 -4.62 12.99
CA VAL A 213 -18.96 -5.70 13.46
C VAL A 213 -19.62 -7.04 13.16
N SER A 214 -18.96 -7.86 12.34
CA SER A 214 -19.41 -9.22 12.01
C SER A 214 -18.61 -10.26 12.79
N VAL A 215 -19.31 -11.17 13.46
CA VAL A 215 -18.71 -12.36 14.08
C VAL A 215 -18.85 -13.52 13.09
N ILE A 216 -17.74 -14.08 12.65
CA ILE A 216 -17.68 -15.17 11.68
C ILE A 216 -17.11 -16.46 12.29
N ASN A 217 -17.52 -17.61 11.79
CA ASN A 217 -16.91 -18.91 12.15
C ASN A 217 -15.73 -19.28 11.23
N SER A 218 -15.15 -20.46 11.44
CA SER A 218 -14.06 -21.03 10.62
C SER A 218 -14.49 -21.46 9.21
N VAL A 219 -15.78 -21.36 8.89
CA VAL A 219 -16.40 -21.71 7.60
C VAL A 219 -16.99 -20.42 6.96
N PRO A 220 -16.33 -19.27 7.17
CA PRO A 220 -16.79 -17.88 6.99
C PRO A 220 -18.30 -17.62 6.91
N GLU A 221 -19.05 -18.31 7.75
CA GLU A 221 -20.46 -18.02 7.96
C GLU A 221 -20.55 -16.88 8.96
N GLU A 222 -21.27 -15.83 8.60
CA GLU A 222 -21.59 -14.75 9.52
C GLU A 222 -22.62 -15.26 10.52
N LEU A 223 -22.22 -15.30 11.79
CA LEU A 223 -23.07 -15.77 12.88
C LEU A 223 -23.92 -14.62 13.42
N VAL A 224 -23.28 -13.47 13.63
CA VAL A 224 -23.88 -12.29 14.25
C VAL A 224 -23.34 -11.04 13.58
N PHE A 225 -24.23 -10.08 13.30
CA PHE A 225 -23.87 -8.74 12.84
C PHE A 225 -24.28 -7.72 13.90
N ILE A 226 -23.35 -6.89 14.34
CA ILE A 226 -23.60 -5.78 15.27
C ILE A 226 -23.46 -4.47 14.50
N ASN A 227 -24.51 -3.69 14.45
CA ASN A 227 -24.53 -2.36 13.85
C ASN A 227 -24.66 -1.29 14.94
N LEU A 228 -23.73 -0.33 14.97
CA LEU A 228 -23.71 0.79 15.91
C LEU A 228 -23.79 2.09 15.11
N GLU A 229 -24.90 2.81 15.14
CA GLU A 229 -25.08 4.06 14.40
C GLU A 229 -25.14 5.26 15.35
N GLN A 230 -24.90 6.45 14.79
CA GLN A 230 -24.96 7.73 15.54
C GLN A 230 -24.01 7.71 16.73
N ILE A 231 -22.74 7.36 16.47
CA ILE A 231 -21.70 7.36 17.49
C ILE A 231 -21.15 8.76 17.64
N GLU A 232 -21.16 9.28 18.86
CA GLU A 232 -20.57 10.56 19.21
C GLU A 232 -19.55 10.37 20.32
N VAL A 233 -18.35 10.93 20.18
CA VAL A 233 -17.33 10.90 21.23
C VAL A 233 -16.73 12.28 21.37
N ASP A 234 -16.78 12.81 22.58
CA ASP A 234 -16.20 14.08 22.99
C ASP A 234 -15.12 13.81 24.03
N TYR A 235 -13.91 14.21 23.71
CA TYR A 235 -12.76 14.09 24.58
C TYR A 235 -12.18 15.46 24.86
N LEU A 236 -12.01 15.78 26.14
CA LEU A 236 -11.45 17.04 26.59
C LEU A 236 -10.39 16.76 27.64
N ARG A 237 -9.17 17.23 27.39
CA ARG A 237 -8.04 17.18 28.32
C ARG A 237 -7.53 18.60 28.57
N THR A 238 -7.49 18.98 29.83
CA THR A 238 -6.88 20.21 30.32
C THR A 238 -5.79 19.87 31.34
N SER A 239 -5.08 20.86 31.86
CA SER A 239 -4.06 20.66 32.90
C SER A 239 -4.60 20.12 34.24
N LYS A 240 -5.92 20.14 34.45
CA LYS A 240 -6.56 19.72 35.72
C LYS A 240 -7.60 18.62 35.54
N LEU A 241 -8.15 18.48 34.34
CA LEU A 241 -9.33 17.68 34.07
C LEU A 241 -9.15 16.89 32.79
N GLU A 242 -9.49 15.61 32.84
CA GLU A 242 -9.64 14.76 31.67
C GLU A 242 -11.05 14.16 31.66
N THR A 243 -11.81 14.45 30.61
CA THR A 243 -13.17 13.92 30.39
C THR A 243 -13.26 13.24 29.05
N LEU A 244 -13.83 12.04 29.04
CA LEU A 244 -14.28 11.34 27.85
C LEU A 244 -15.78 11.11 27.99
N GLU A 245 -16.55 11.64 27.07
CA GLU A 245 -17.98 11.43 26.92
C GLU A 245 -18.23 10.75 25.59
N GLY A 246 -18.98 9.67 25.57
CA GLY A 246 -19.32 8.96 24.35
C GLY A 246 -20.75 8.50 24.38
N SER A 247 -21.44 8.57 23.25
CA SER A 247 -22.81 8.11 23.06
C SER A 247 -22.92 7.27 21.79
N ILE A 248 -23.88 6.35 21.80
CA ILE A 248 -24.29 5.57 20.62
C ILE A 248 -25.79 5.70 20.51
N GLY A 249 -26.27 6.25 19.41
CA GLY A 249 -27.70 6.51 19.21
C GLY A 249 -28.50 5.26 18.85
N ARG A 250 -27.97 4.37 18.00
CA ARG A 250 -28.65 3.10 17.66
C ARG A 250 -27.69 1.93 17.75
N ILE A 251 -28.18 0.83 18.30
CA ILE A 251 -27.47 -0.45 18.38
C ILE A 251 -28.42 -1.50 17.83
N GLN A 252 -27.98 -2.34 16.91
CA GLN A 252 -28.74 -3.51 16.47
C GLN A 252 -27.79 -4.70 16.42
N VAL A 253 -28.24 -5.83 16.93
CA VAL A 253 -27.52 -7.09 16.85
C VAL A 253 -28.43 -8.09 16.16
N ASP A 254 -28.00 -8.57 15.01
CA ASP A 254 -28.75 -9.50 14.18
C ASP A 254 -28.09 -10.88 14.20
N ASN A 255 -28.91 -11.92 14.16
CA ASN A 255 -28.48 -13.30 13.95
C ASN A 255 -28.45 -13.58 12.46
N GLN A 256 -27.25 -13.79 11.93
CA GLN A 256 -27.01 -13.94 10.50
C GLN A 256 -27.02 -15.42 10.04
N ILE A 257 -27.28 -16.36 10.96
CA ILE A 257 -27.37 -17.79 10.64
C ILE A 257 -28.52 -18.06 9.67
N PHE A 258 -28.24 -18.87 8.64
CA PHE A 258 -29.23 -19.23 7.63
C PHE A 258 -30.47 -19.90 8.25
N SER A 259 -31.66 -19.41 7.91
CA SER A 259 -32.95 -19.89 8.43
C SER A 259 -33.13 -19.73 9.95
N SER A 260 -32.46 -18.75 10.57
CA SER A 260 -32.70 -18.39 11.97
C SER A 260 -34.17 -18.00 12.21
N GLN A 261 -34.77 -18.57 13.26
CA GLN A 261 -36.12 -18.20 13.72
C GLN A 261 -36.12 -16.85 14.49
N LEU A 262 -34.95 -16.36 14.89
CA LEU A 262 -34.75 -15.12 15.64
C LEU A 262 -33.70 -14.27 14.93
N PRO A 263 -34.06 -13.56 13.85
CA PRO A 263 -33.12 -12.80 13.03
C PRO A 263 -32.57 -11.55 13.74
N VAL A 264 -33.27 -11.03 14.75
CA VAL A 264 -32.83 -9.88 15.54
C VAL A 264 -32.61 -10.36 16.98
N LEU A 265 -31.37 -10.26 17.46
CA LEU A 265 -30.96 -10.64 18.81
C LEU A 265 -31.11 -9.48 19.81
N LEU A 266 -30.83 -8.26 19.36
CA LEU A 266 -30.95 -7.05 20.17
C LEU A 266 -31.35 -5.88 19.28
N TYR A 267 -32.40 -5.17 19.70
CA TYR A 267 -32.76 -3.89 19.12
C TYR A 267 -33.39 -3.01 20.21
N PRO A 268 -33.05 -1.71 20.28
CA PRO A 268 -33.61 -0.80 21.26
C PRO A 268 -35.09 -0.59 20.98
N SER A 269 -35.94 -1.06 21.87
CA SER A 269 -37.36 -0.69 21.91
C SER A 269 -37.51 0.70 22.50
N LEU A 270 -38.29 1.56 21.86
CA LEU A 270 -38.73 2.81 22.47
C LEU A 270 -39.62 2.48 23.68
N PRO A 271 -39.48 3.16 24.83
CA PRO A 271 -40.37 2.94 25.96
C PRO A 271 -41.79 3.38 25.57
N GLU A 272 -42.68 2.41 25.36
CA GLU A 272 -44.10 2.68 25.17
C GLU A 272 -44.68 3.27 26.46
N LYS A 273 -45.31 4.44 26.36
CA LYS A 273 -46.12 4.97 27.44
C LYS A 273 -47.39 4.13 27.57
N GLY A 274 -47.29 3.05 28.34
CA GLY A 274 -48.41 2.34 28.96
C GLY A 274 -49.09 1.27 28.10
N SER A 275 -48.66 0.02 28.26
CA SER A 275 -49.56 -1.14 28.23
C SER A 275 -48.90 -2.37 28.85
N LYS A 276 -49.74 -3.28 29.34
CA LYS A 276 -49.40 -4.43 30.18
C LYS A 276 -48.69 -5.53 29.38
N GLU A 277 -47.84 -6.22 30.13
CA GLU A 277 -47.00 -7.39 29.84
C GLU A 277 -47.67 -8.47 28.97
N GLU A 278 -47.00 -8.86 27.87
CA GLU A 278 -47.14 -10.18 27.24
C GLU A 278 -45.78 -10.71 26.77
N THR A 279 -45.56 -11.98 27.06
CA THR A 279 -44.32 -12.76 26.98
C THR A 279 -43.93 -13.14 25.55
N MET A 280 -42.77 -12.70 25.07
CA MET A 280 -41.91 -13.45 24.15
C MET A 280 -40.44 -13.14 24.48
N VAL A 281 -39.61 -14.19 24.58
CA VAL A 281 -38.18 -14.10 24.95
C VAL A 281 -37.38 -13.57 23.75
N ALA A 282 -37.51 -12.28 23.48
CA ALA A 282 -36.38 -11.47 23.02
C ALA A 282 -35.88 -10.75 24.27
N ALA A 283 -34.57 -10.67 24.48
CA ALA A 283 -34.01 -9.93 25.61
C ALA A 283 -34.41 -8.45 25.46
N GLN A 284 -35.55 -8.07 26.05
CA GLN A 284 -36.04 -6.70 26.17
C GLN A 284 -35.05 -5.96 27.05
N THR A 285 -34.00 -5.45 26.43
CA THR A 285 -33.07 -4.52 27.05
C THR A 285 -33.45 -3.15 26.56
N ASN A 286 -33.98 -2.34 27.48
CA ASN A 286 -34.19 -0.91 27.26
C ASN A 286 -32.82 -0.26 27.09
N ALA A 287 -32.27 -0.28 25.88
CA ALA A 287 -31.06 0.45 25.53
C ALA A 287 -31.46 1.84 25.04
N SER A 288 -31.71 2.76 25.97
CA SER A 288 -31.50 4.19 25.72
C SER A 288 -30.00 4.47 25.79
N CYS A 289 -29.50 5.39 24.96
CA CYS A 289 -28.11 5.86 24.86
C CYS A 289 -27.11 5.15 25.78
N VAL A 290 -26.19 4.37 25.21
CA VAL A 290 -25.04 3.94 26.00
C VAL A 290 -24.07 5.12 26.11
N CYS A 291 -24.38 5.97 27.09
CA CYS A 291 -23.66 7.19 27.40
C CYS A 291 -22.57 6.83 28.44
N PHE A 292 -21.30 6.78 28.02
CA PHE A 292 -20.18 6.55 28.92
C PHE A 292 -19.49 7.87 29.25
N LYS A 293 -19.37 8.17 30.54
CA LYS A 293 -18.67 9.36 31.03
C LYS A 293 -17.60 8.96 32.02
N ARG A 294 -16.34 9.22 31.70
CA ARG A 294 -15.21 9.05 32.62
C ARG A 294 -14.56 10.40 32.86
N THR A 295 -14.47 10.78 34.13
CA THR A 295 -13.82 12.02 34.58
C THR A 295 -12.69 11.67 35.54
N GLN A 296 -11.47 12.12 35.26
CA GLN A 296 -10.34 12.03 36.19
C GLN A 296 -9.82 13.43 36.50
N GLN A 297 -9.65 13.71 37.80
CA GLN A 297 -8.96 14.91 38.29
C GLN A 297 -7.50 14.55 38.56
N ALA A 298 -6.58 15.37 38.07
CA ALA A 298 -5.16 15.21 38.39
C ALA A 298 -4.93 15.49 39.89
N SER A 299 -4.58 14.46 40.66
CA SER A 299 -4.14 14.65 42.04
C SER A 299 -2.77 15.34 42.03
N LYS A 300 -2.67 16.50 42.69
CA LYS A 300 -1.37 17.10 43.01
C LYS A 300 -0.65 16.18 43.99
N CYS A 301 0.34 15.42 43.55
CA CYS A 301 1.40 14.98 44.45
C CYS A 301 2.11 16.23 44.96
N GLY A 302 1.91 16.54 46.24
CA GLY A 302 2.67 17.57 46.93
C GLY A 302 4.13 17.14 47.03
N ASN A 303 5.03 18.02 46.59
CA ASN A 303 6.45 17.91 46.88
C ASN A 303 6.64 17.99 48.41
N ILE A 304 7.36 17.03 48.97
CA ILE A 304 8.12 17.18 50.22
C ILE A 304 9.58 17.32 49.82
#